data_AF-A0A2H9YPC7-F1
#
_entry.id   AF-A0A2H9YPC7-F1
#
_cell.length_a   1.000
_cell.length_b   1.000
_cell.length_c   1.000
_cell.angle_alpha   90.00
_cell.angle_beta   90.00
_cell.angle_gamma   90.00
#
_symmetry.space_group_name_H-M   'P 1'
#
loop_
_entity.id
_entity.type
_entity.pdbx_description
1 polymer ?
#
loop_
_entity_poly.entity_id
_entity_poly.type
_entity_poly.pdbx_seq_one_letter_code
_entity_poly.pdbx_strand_id
1 'polypeptide(L)'
;MRLLFCLVIVGLILSASMHMQTKAHPQLRYNSLADRLSHPFDTRLRFKVDQVDAGFGLSKEQVIQLSKEAVEIWHQGTHRDDLLLYDENAQLSIHLIYDQRQQEYNALKKVEKQLLADDAQYQRQVKNLEASYQHLESQQQRLIQQRDQINYEFQKLQQRRYQPNLSAYEHEQLEYEFQALQHKSENFKREAEYLQRQQSSFNLNVSLHQHSLENHQQNIIQAQQRFPAREFHKGVFMGHQIHVYQFDAEDDLRLTLAHELGHALGLYHHDDPEALMYPVLGKQNLQHFQLRPADKTLLYHR
;
A
#
# COMPACT_ATOMS: atom_id res chain seq x y z
N MET A 1 -60.11 -39.76 0.95
CA MET A 1 -59.30 -40.10 2.15
C MET A 1 -57.97 -40.78 1.82
N ARG A 2 -57.92 -41.85 1.00
CA ARG A 2 -56.67 -42.56 0.67
C ARG A 2 -55.59 -41.68 0.01
N LEU A 3 -55.96 -40.85 -0.97
CA LEU A 3 -55.03 -39.93 -1.63
C LEU A 3 -54.42 -38.91 -0.65
N LEU A 4 -55.26 -38.34 0.23
CA LEU A 4 -54.84 -37.39 1.25
C LEU A 4 -53.85 -38.03 2.24
N PHE A 5 -54.11 -39.27 2.65
CA PHE A 5 -53.23 -40.05 3.51
C PHE A 5 -51.87 -40.35 2.84
N CYS A 6 -51.87 -40.73 1.56
CA CYS A 6 -50.63 -40.92 0.80
C CYS A 6 -49.81 -39.62 0.69
N LEU A 7 -50.45 -38.48 0.43
CA LEU A 7 -49.77 -37.19 0.36
C LEU A 7 -49.13 -36.79 1.70
N VAL A 8 -49.81 -37.06 2.82
CA VAL A 8 -49.26 -36.81 4.16
C VAL A 8 -48.03 -37.68 4.43
N ILE A 9 -48.08 -38.97 4.09
CA ILE A 9 -46.92 -39.88 4.25
C ILE A 9 -45.74 -39.41 3.41
N VAL A 10 -45.98 -39.08 2.13
CA VAL A 10 -44.93 -38.56 1.25
C VAL A 10 -44.32 -37.27 1.80
N GLY A 11 -45.15 -36.36 2.31
CA GLY A 11 -44.68 -35.12 2.95
C GLY A 11 -43.83 -35.38 4.20
N LEU A 12 -44.18 -36.36 5.03
CA LEU A 12 -43.40 -36.74 6.22
C LEU A 12 -42.06 -37.41 5.86
N ILE A 13 -42.04 -38.26 4.82
CA ILE A 13 -40.80 -38.88 4.34
C ILE A 13 -39.87 -37.81 3.76
N LEU A 14 -40.40 -36.89 2.94
CA LEU A 14 -39.62 -35.79 2.39
C LEU A 14 -39.05 -34.89 3.49
N SER A 15 -39.86 -34.49 4.48
CA SER A 15 -39.37 -33.65 5.58
C SER A 15 -38.31 -34.35 6.44
N ALA A 16 -38.49 -35.64 6.76
CA ALA A 16 -37.49 -36.43 7.48
C ALA A 16 -36.19 -36.57 6.68
N SER A 17 -36.28 -36.84 5.37
CA SER A 17 -35.10 -36.95 4.50
C SER A 17 -34.33 -35.64 4.40
N MET A 18 -35.03 -34.50 4.25
CA MET A 18 -34.41 -33.18 4.22
C MET A 18 -33.78 -32.80 5.56
N HIS A 19 -34.40 -33.20 6.67
CA HIS A 19 -33.85 -32.99 8.00
C HIS A 19 -32.55 -33.79 8.20
N MET A 20 -32.54 -35.06 7.82
CA MET A 20 -31.33 -35.90 7.86
C MET A 20 -30.22 -35.34 6.96
N GLN A 21 -30.57 -34.90 5.75
CA GLN A 21 -29.62 -34.31 4.80
C GLN A 21 -29.01 -33.01 5.36
N THR A 22 -29.82 -32.13 5.96
CA THR A 22 -29.33 -30.88 6.58
C THR A 22 -28.49 -31.14 7.83
N LYS A 23 -28.73 -32.25 8.55
CA LYS A 23 -27.89 -32.66 9.68
C LYS A 23 -26.51 -33.15 9.21
N ALA A 24 -26.45 -33.93 8.14
CA ALA A 24 -25.18 -34.40 7.57
C ALA A 24 -24.43 -33.29 6.80
N HIS A 25 -25.17 -32.36 6.21
CA HIS A 25 -24.66 -31.26 5.40
C HIS A 25 -25.31 -29.95 5.82
N PRO A 26 -24.82 -29.31 6.91
CA PRO A 26 -25.36 -28.07 7.45
C PRO A 26 -25.56 -26.97 6.42
N GLN A 27 -24.67 -26.88 5.44
CA GLN A 27 -24.67 -25.86 4.39
C GLN A 27 -25.92 -25.90 3.50
N LEU A 28 -26.60 -27.04 3.37
CA LEU A 28 -27.80 -27.17 2.54
C LEU A 28 -29.01 -26.39 3.06
N ARG A 29 -28.94 -25.83 4.27
CA ARG A 29 -29.94 -24.89 4.77
C ARG A 29 -30.00 -23.58 3.97
N TYR A 30 -28.94 -23.28 3.20
CA TYR A 30 -28.82 -22.06 2.41
C TYR A 30 -29.17 -22.26 0.93
N ASN A 31 -29.44 -23.50 0.49
CA ASN A 31 -30.02 -23.78 -0.82
C ASN A 31 -31.54 -23.62 -0.77
N SER A 32 -32.15 -23.20 -1.88
CA SER A 32 -33.60 -23.08 -1.98
C SER A 32 -34.28 -24.45 -1.89
N LEU A 33 -35.51 -24.46 -1.34
CA LEU A 33 -36.31 -25.69 -1.28
C LEU A 33 -36.56 -26.29 -2.68
N ALA A 34 -36.76 -25.43 -3.69
CA ALA A 34 -36.95 -25.86 -5.07
C ALA A 34 -35.72 -26.59 -5.61
N ASP A 35 -34.51 -26.03 -5.38
CA ASP A 35 -33.25 -26.65 -5.79
C ASP A 35 -33.03 -28.01 -5.11
N ARG A 36 -33.28 -28.08 -3.80
CA ARG A 36 -33.14 -29.34 -3.05
C ARG A 36 -34.13 -30.42 -3.49
N LEU A 37 -35.29 -30.03 -4.01
CA LEU A 37 -36.27 -30.98 -4.57
C LEU A 37 -35.88 -31.44 -5.98
N SER A 38 -35.32 -30.57 -6.81
CA SER A 38 -34.84 -30.94 -8.16
C SER A 38 -33.52 -31.70 -8.14
N HIS A 39 -32.69 -31.48 -7.12
CA HIS A 39 -31.36 -32.08 -6.95
C HIS A 39 -31.21 -32.77 -5.58
N PRO A 40 -32.00 -33.83 -5.31
CA PRO A 40 -32.11 -34.42 -3.97
C PRO A 40 -30.82 -35.07 -3.44
N PHE A 41 -29.86 -35.38 -4.31
CA PHE A 41 -28.57 -35.97 -3.96
C PHE A 41 -27.39 -35.00 -4.07
N ASP A 42 -27.64 -33.76 -4.52
CA ASP A 42 -26.60 -32.74 -4.60
C ASP A 42 -26.39 -32.12 -3.21
N THR A 43 -25.15 -32.18 -2.73
CA THR A 43 -24.75 -31.71 -1.40
C THR A 43 -23.95 -30.40 -1.45
N ARG A 44 -23.76 -29.85 -2.66
CA ARG A 44 -23.05 -28.58 -2.87
C ARG A 44 -23.88 -27.41 -2.38
N LEU A 45 -23.21 -26.50 -1.69
CA LEU A 45 -23.78 -25.20 -1.40
C LEU A 45 -23.78 -24.35 -2.68
N ARG A 46 -24.96 -23.90 -3.10
CA ARG A 46 -25.12 -23.02 -4.27
C ARG A 46 -25.16 -21.57 -3.84
N PHE A 47 -24.48 -20.72 -4.58
CA PHE A 47 -24.49 -19.28 -4.34
C PHE A 47 -24.47 -18.50 -5.65
N LYS A 48 -24.91 -17.24 -5.58
CA LYS A 48 -24.85 -16.28 -6.67
C LYS A 48 -24.15 -15.00 -6.24
N VAL A 49 -23.70 -14.24 -7.24
CA VAL A 49 -23.38 -12.82 -7.07
C VAL A 49 -24.62 -12.04 -7.49
N ASP A 50 -25.20 -11.27 -6.58
CA ASP A 50 -26.47 -10.58 -6.84
C ASP A 50 -26.23 -9.11 -7.19
N GLN A 51 -25.66 -8.35 -6.24
CA GLN A 51 -25.34 -6.93 -6.39
C GLN A 51 -23.83 -6.70 -6.35
N VAL A 52 -23.34 -5.89 -7.29
CA VAL A 52 -21.99 -5.35 -7.28
C VAL A 52 -22.09 -3.84 -7.43
N ASP A 53 -21.72 -3.11 -6.39
CA ASP A 53 -21.70 -1.66 -6.44
C ASP A 53 -20.58 -1.15 -7.36
N ALA A 54 -20.95 -0.29 -8.32
CA ALA A 54 -20.02 0.27 -9.30
C ALA A 54 -18.90 1.12 -8.65
N GLY A 55 -19.07 1.59 -7.41
CA GLY A 55 -18.04 2.31 -6.65
C GLY A 55 -16.75 1.50 -6.45
N PHE A 56 -16.81 0.17 -6.51
CA PHE A 56 -15.63 -0.70 -6.48
C PHE A 56 -14.86 -0.75 -7.81
N GLY A 57 -15.44 -0.29 -8.92
CA GLY A 57 -14.82 -0.36 -10.24
C GLY A 57 -14.73 -1.77 -10.84
N LEU A 58 -15.47 -2.74 -10.29
CA LEU A 58 -15.56 -4.11 -10.82
C LEU A 58 -16.91 -4.34 -11.48
N SER A 59 -16.91 -5.07 -12.60
CA SER A 59 -18.12 -5.61 -13.21
C SER A 59 -18.65 -6.82 -12.44
N LYS A 60 -19.94 -7.14 -12.61
CA LYS A 60 -20.55 -8.32 -12.01
C LYS A 60 -19.84 -9.60 -12.48
N GLU A 61 -19.46 -9.67 -13.75
CA GLU A 61 -18.76 -10.79 -14.36
C GLU A 61 -17.39 -11.03 -13.73
N GLN A 62 -16.63 -9.96 -13.45
CA GLN A 62 -15.36 -10.06 -12.73
C GLN A 62 -15.55 -10.62 -11.32
N VAL A 63 -16.58 -10.17 -10.59
CA VAL A 63 -16.85 -10.66 -9.23
C VAL A 63 -17.30 -12.13 -9.25
N ILE A 64 -18.07 -12.54 -10.27
CA ILE A 64 -18.44 -13.94 -10.49
C ILE A 64 -17.18 -14.79 -10.70
N GLN A 65 -16.25 -14.31 -11.53
CA GLN A 65 -15.00 -15.00 -11.80
C GLN A 65 -14.15 -15.14 -10.54
N LEU A 66 -13.96 -14.06 -9.78
CA LEU A 66 -13.25 -14.09 -8.49
C LEU A 66 -13.93 -15.02 -7.48
N SER A 67 -15.27 -15.07 -7.47
CA SER A 67 -16.01 -15.99 -6.60
C SER A 67 -15.81 -17.46 -6.99
N LYS A 68 -15.69 -17.76 -8.29
CA LYS A 68 -15.35 -19.11 -8.75
C LYS A 68 -13.90 -19.48 -8.37
N GLU A 69 -12.97 -18.55 -8.50
CA GLU A 69 -11.59 -18.77 -8.05
C GLU A 69 -11.50 -18.95 -6.53
N ALA A 70 -12.34 -18.25 -5.76
CA ALA A 70 -12.49 -18.46 -4.32
C ALA A 70 -13.00 -19.88 -3.99
N VAL A 71 -13.92 -20.43 -4.79
CA VAL A 71 -14.37 -21.82 -4.68
C VAL A 71 -13.22 -22.79 -4.96
N GLU A 72 -12.39 -22.52 -5.97
CA GLU A 72 -11.24 -23.36 -6.32
C GLU A 72 -10.24 -23.50 -5.17
N ILE A 73 -10.07 -22.48 -4.32
CA ILE A 73 -9.23 -22.57 -3.11
C ILE A 73 -9.70 -23.74 -2.21
N TRP A 74 -11.01 -23.86 -2.02
CA TRP A 74 -11.59 -24.96 -1.26
C TRP A 74 -11.48 -26.29 -2.01
N HIS A 75 -11.84 -26.32 -3.30
CA HIS A 75 -11.88 -27.56 -4.07
C HIS A 75 -10.50 -28.18 -4.25
N GLN A 76 -9.53 -27.40 -4.70
CA GLN A 76 -8.16 -27.86 -4.90
C GLN A 76 -7.47 -28.14 -3.57
N GLY A 77 -7.72 -27.28 -2.56
CA GLY A 77 -7.15 -27.44 -1.23
C GLY A 77 -7.60 -28.71 -0.51
N THR A 78 -8.84 -29.16 -0.75
CA THR A 78 -9.43 -30.33 -0.09
C THR A 78 -9.51 -31.57 -0.98
N HIS A 79 -9.22 -31.43 -2.28
CA HIS A 79 -9.51 -32.42 -3.32
C HIS A 79 -10.99 -32.83 -3.36
N ARG A 80 -11.89 -31.86 -3.17
CA ARG A 80 -13.34 -32.06 -3.16
C ARG A 80 -14.05 -31.01 -4.01
N ASP A 81 -14.59 -31.42 -5.13
CA ASP A 81 -15.41 -30.61 -6.04
C ASP A 81 -16.91 -30.54 -5.62
N ASP A 82 -17.28 -31.27 -4.57
CA ASP A 82 -18.64 -31.42 -4.06
C ASP A 82 -19.02 -30.41 -2.96
N LEU A 83 -18.23 -29.34 -2.76
CA LEU A 83 -18.46 -28.38 -1.67
C LEU A 83 -19.36 -27.20 -2.07
N LEU A 84 -19.08 -26.57 -3.20
CA LEU A 84 -19.59 -25.25 -3.58
C LEU A 84 -19.85 -25.22 -5.09
N LEU A 85 -20.89 -24.52 -5.51
CA LEU A 85 -21.20 -24.32 -6.93
C LEU A 85 -21.80 -22.93 -7.16
N TYR A 86 -21.30 -22.23 -8.16
CA TYR A 86 -21.93 -20.99 -8.63
C TYR A 86 -23.21 -21.30 -9.42
N ASP A 87 -24.32 -20.65 -9.07
CA ASP A 87 -25.62 -20.77 -9.76
C ASP A 87 -26.38 -19.45 -9.65
N GLU A 88 -26.74 -18.83 -10.80
CA GLU A 88 -27.48 -17.55 -10.86
C GLU A 88 -28.85 -17.59 -10.15
N ASN A 89 -29.43 -18.78 -9.97
CA ASN A 89 -30.72 -18.97 -9.31
C ASN A 89 -30.57 -19.34 -7.82
N ALA A 90 -29.34 -19.34 -7.29
CA ALA A 90 -29.10 -19.68 -5.90
C ALA A 90 -29.74 -18.69 -4.92
N GLN A 91 -30.09 -19.20 -3.74
CA GLN A 91 -30.65 -18.38 -2.65
C GLN A 91 -29.56 -17.62 -1.89
N LEU A 92 -28.42 -18.26 -1.58
CA LEU A 92 -27.28 -17.58 -0.97
C LEU A 92 -26.72 -16.55 -1.95
N SER A 93 -26.70 -15.27 -1.54
CA SER A 93 -26.31 -14.17 -2.42
C SER A 93 -25.12 -13.39 -1.87
N ILE A 94 -24.18 -13.08 -2.76
CA ILE A 94 -23.05 -12.20 -2.49
C ILE A 94 -23.41 -10.78 -2.95
N HIS A 95 -23.17 -9.80 -2.08
CA HIS A 95 -23.37 -8.39 -2.32
C HIS A 95 -22.09 -7.62 -2.02
N LEU A 96 -21.58 -6.88 -3.00
CA LEU A 96 -20.51 -5.90 -2.78
C LEU A 96 -21.14 -4.53 -2.53
N ILE A 97 -20.99 -4.00 -1.33
CA ILE A 97 -21.63 -2.76 -0.88
C ILE A 97 -20.56 -1.69 -0.66
N TYR A 98 -20.55 -0.68 -1.54
CA TYR A 98 -19.56 0.39 -1.47
C TYR A 98 -20.03 1.47 -0.49
N ASP A 99 -19.52 1.42 0.74
CA ASP A 99 -19.89 2.38 1.78
C ASP A 99 -18.68 3.19 2.30
N GLN A 100 -18.91 3.92 3.38
CA GLN A 100 -17.89 4.76 4.02
C GLN A 100 -16.60 3.99 4.34
N ARG A 101 -16.66 2.67 4.57
CA ARG A 101 -15.46 1.87 4.88
C ARG A 101 -14.50 1.84 3.71
N GLN A 102 -14.96 1.47 2.50
CA GLN A 102 -14.13 1.48 1.29
C GLN A 102 -13.76 2.91 0.89
N GLN A 103 -14.66 3.88 1.03
CA GLN A 103 -14.37 5.29 0.71
C GLN A 103 -13.21 5.83 1.55
N GLU A 104 -13.26 5.64 2.88
CA GLU A 104 -12.19 6.06 3.78
C GLU A 104 -10.90 5.28 3.53
N TYR A 105 -10.99 3.99 3.19
CA TYR A 105 -9.80 3.20 2.82
C TYR A 105 -9.13 3.71 1.55
N ASN A 106 -9.90 4.00 0.50
CA ASN A 106 -9.38 4.58 -0.73
C ASN A 106 -8.73 5.95 -0.48
N ALA A 107 -9.35 6.76 0.39
CA ALA A 107 -8.81 8.05 0.80
C ALA A 107 -7.49 7.90 1.57
N LEU A 108 -7.41 6.95 2.52
CA LEU A 108 -6.19 6.61 3.24
C LEU A 108 -5.07 6.22 2.27
N LYS A 109 -5.31 5.27 1.36
CA LYS A 109 -4.30 4.81 0.39
C LYS A 109 -3.78 5.93 -0.50
N LYS A 110 -4.65 6.87 -0.89
CA LYS A 110 -4.23 8.06 -1.63
C LYS A 110 -3.31 8.96 -0.80
N VAL A 111 -3.63 9.16 0.47
CA VAL A 111 -2.80 9.96 1.39
C VAL A 111 -1.47 9.26 1.67
N GLU A 112 -1.46 7.96 1.94
CA GLU A 112 -0.23 7.17 2.12
C GLU A 112 0.69 7.29 0.90
N LYS A 113 0.14 7.14 -0.31
CA LYS A 113 0.91 7.30 -1.55
C LYS A 113 1.51 8.69 -1.68
N GLN A 114 0.77 9.74 -1.31
CA GLN A 114 1.28 11.11 -1.32
C GLN A 114 2.41 11.28 -0.30
N LEU A 115 2.23 10.80 0.94
CA LEU A 115 3.24 10.88 2.00
C LEU A 115 4.53 10.14 1.59
N LEU A 116 4.44 8.98 0.95
CA LEU A 116 5.61 8.26 0.42
C LEU A 116 6.32 9.03 -0.70
N ALA A 117 5.56 9.68 -1.59
CA ALA A 117 6.13 10.52 -2.65
C ALA A 117 6.84 11.75 -2.08
N ASP A 118 6.23 12.38 -1.07
CA ASP A 118 6.79 13.51 -0.33
C ASP A 118 8.09 13.09 0.37
N ASP A 119 8.11 11.97 1.12
CA ASP A 119 9.32 11.43 1.77
C ASP A 119 10.44 11.20 0.75
N ALA A 120 10.15 10.54 -0.38
CA ALA A 120 11.14 10.33 -1.44
C ALA A 120 11.68 11.64 -2.01
N GLN A 121 10.86 12.70 -2.09
CA GLN A 121 11.31 14.03 -2.48
C GLN A 121 12.21 14.67 -1.42
N TYR A 122 11.87 14.56 -0.14
CA TYR A 122 12.70 15.05 0.96
C TYR A 122 14.08 14.41 0.95
N GLN A 123 14.15 13.09 0.83
CA GLN A 123 15.43 12.37 0.77
C GLN A 123 16.31 12.83 -0.40
N ARG A 124 15.73 13.16 -1.55
CA ARG A 124 16.48 13.74 -2.68
C ARG A 124 16.98 15.15 -2.38
N GLN A 125 16.16 15.99 -1.74
CA GLN A 125 16.57 17.35 -1.37
C GLN A 125 17.71 17.36 -0.36
N VAL A 126 17.66 16.48 0.66
CA VAL A 126 18.75 16.33 1.63
C VAL A 126 20.06 15.99 0.94
N LYS A 127 20.07 15.00 0.04
CA LYS A 127 21.27 14.64 -0.74
C LYS A 127 21.82 15.80 -1.57
N ASN A 128 20.93 16.59 -2.18
CA ASN A 128 21.33 17.76 -2.96
C ASN A 128 21.92 18.87 -2.07
N LEU A 129 21.36 19.08 -0.87
CA LEU A 129 21.88 20.03 0.11
C LEU A 129 23.25 19.57 0.63
N GLU A 130 23.43 18.30 0.94
CA GLU A 130 24.73 17.73 1.35
C GLU A 130 25.80 17.94 0.27
N ALA A 131 25.49 17.61 -0.98
CA ALA A 131 26.41 17.83 -2.10
C ALA A 131 26.74 19.32 -2.33
N SER A 132 25.73 20.20 -2.20
CA SER A 132 25.91 21.65 -2.32
C SER A 132 26.78 22.19 -1.19
N TYR A 133 26.58 21.70 0.03
CA TYR A 133 27.38 22.08 1.19
C TYR A 133 28.85 21.70 1.00
N GLN A 134 29.13 20.45 0.60
CA GLN A 134 30.50 19.99 0.30
C GLN A 134 31.15 20.82 -0.81
N HIS A 135 30.39 21.19 -1.84
CA HIS A 135 30.90 22.05 -2.90
C HIS A 135 31.26 23.44 -2.39
N LEU A 136 30.39 24.07 -1.59
CA LEU A 136 30.63 25.39 -0.99
C LEU A 136 31.83 25.38 -0.06
N GLU A 137 31.97 24.36 0.78
CA GLU A 137 33.11 24.17 1.67
C GLU A 137 34.41 24.07 0.86
N SER A 138 34.41 23.28 -0.22
CA SER A 138 35.55 23.15 -1.13
C SER A 138 35.95 24.48 -1.79
N GLN A 139 34.96 25.28 -2.24
CA GLN A 139 35.22 26.62 -2.80
C GLN A 139 35.77 27.57 -1.73
N GLN A 140 35.24 27.51 -0.51
CA GLN A 140 35.70 28.34 0.59
C GLN A 140 37.16 28.07 0.93
N GLN A 141 37.56 26.79 1.01
CA GLN A 141 38.95 26.42 1.26
C GLN A 141 39.88 26.90 0.14
N ARG A 142 39.45 26.80 -1.14
CA ARG A 142 40.21 27.35 -2.27
C ARG A 142 40.41 28.85 -2.16
N LEU A 143 39.37 29.61 -1.81
CA LEU A 143 39.48 31.06 -1.62
C LEU A 143 40.40 31.42 -0.46
N ILE A 144 40.36 30.68 0.64
CA ILE A 144 41.29 30.88 1.77
C ILE A 144 42.74 30.71 1.29
N GLN A 145 43.04 29.65 0.53
CA GLN A 145 44.37 29.43 -0.02
C GLN A 145 44.80 30.52 -1.01
N GLN A 146 43.92 30.94 -1.92
CA GLN A 146 44.19 32.03 -2.86
C GLN A 146 44.46 33.36 -2.14
N ARG A 147 43.67 33.69 -1.11
CA ARG A 147 43.87 34.87 -0.26
C ARG A 147 45.27 34.84 0.36
N ASP A 148 45.67 33.70 0.92
CA ASP A 148 46.96 33.55 1.57
C ASP A 148 48.12 33.68 0.58
N GLN A 149 47.96 33.14 -0.64
CA GLN A 149 48.92 33.32 -1.73
C GLN A 149 49.04 34.79 -2.17
N ILE A 150 47.93 35.49 -2.38
CA ILE A 150 47.92 36.92 -2.75
C ILE A 150 48.60 37.75 -1.67
N ASN A 151 48.31 37.48 -0.40
CA ASN A 151 48.93 38.17 0.74
C ASN A 151 50.45 37.93 0.79
N TYR A 152 50.89 36.69 0.55
CA TYR A 152 52.31 36.35 0.49
C TYR A 152 53.03 37.05 -0.68
N GLU A 153 52.45 36.99 -1.90
CA GLU A 153 52.98 37.68 -3.08
C GLU A 153 53.09 39.19 -2.82
N PHE A 154 52.04 39.80 -2.25
CA PHE A 154 52.05 41.21 -1.87
C PHE A 154 53.19 41.56 -0.91
N GLN A 155 53.37 40.79 0.17
CA GLN A 155 54.45 41.02 1.13
C GLN A 155 55.83 40.94 0.48
N LYS A 156 56.05 39.96 -0.42
CA LYS A 156 57.32 39.81 -1.16
C LYS A 156 57.59 40.99 -2.08
N LEU A 157 56.59 41.46 -2.83
CA LEU A 157 56.73 42.64 -3.68
C LEU A 157 57.00 43.91 -2.87
N GLN A 158 56.33 44.07 -1.72
CA GLN A 158 56.60 45.20 -0.83
C GLN A 158 58.03 45.19 -0.31
N GLN A 159 58.55 44.03 0.12
CA GLN A 159 59.95 43.93 0.55
C GLN A 159 60.94 44.29 -0.57
N ARG A 160 60.70 43.82 -1.81
CA ARG A 160 61.52 44.19 -2.97
C ARG A 160 61.49 45.69 -3.25
N ARG A 161 60.33 46.34 -3.10
CA ARG A 161 60.16 47.78 -3.33
C ARG A 161 61.06 48.65 -2.45
N TYR A 162 61.39 48.20 -1.25
CA TYR A 162 62.25 48.93 -0.30
C TYR A 162 63.73 48.56 -0.41
N GLN A 163 64.13 47.71 -1.37
CA GLN A 163 65.54 47.39 -1.57
C GLN A 163 66.30 48.60 -2.16
N PRO A 164 67.48 48.95 -1.62
CA PRO A 164 68.29 50.04 -2.15
C PRO A 164 68.91 49.65 -3.50
N ASN A 165 69.16 50.65 -4.36
CA ASN A 165 69.88 50.52 -5.64
C ASN A 165 69.22 49.65 -6.73
N LEU A 166 67.89 49.63 -6.80
CA LEU A 166 67.17 49.02 -7.92
C LEU A 166 67.50 49.74 -9.24
N SER A 167 67.75 48.96 -10.29
CA SER A 167 67.90 49.47 -11.65
C SER A 167 66.55 49.91 -12.26
N ALA A 168 66.58 50.71 -13.33
CA ALA A 168 65.38 51.13 -14.04
C ALA A 168 64.56 49.94 -14.57
N TYR A 169 65.23 48.89 -15.05
CA TYR A 169 64.59 47.66 -15.50
C TYR A 169 63.89 46.91 -14.35
N GLU A 170 64.53 46.82 -13.18
CA GLU A 170 63.92 46.17 -12.01
C GLU A 170 62.72 46.96 -11.47
N HIS A 171 62.75 48.29 -11.56
CA HIS A 171 61.59 49.13 -11.25
C HIS A 171 60.41 48.87 -12.19
N GLU A 172 60.65 48.79 -13.50
CA GLU A 172 59.61 48.50 -14.49
C GLU A 172 59.01 47.11 -14.28
N GLN A 173 59.86 46.10 -14.04
CA GLN A 173 59.39 44.74 -13.75
C GLN A 173 58.56 44.69 -12.46
N LEU A 174 58.95 45.42 -11.42
CA LEU A 174 58.22 45.48 -10.15
C LEU A 174 56.82 46.10 -10.34
N GLU A 175 56.71 47.15 -11.14
CA GLU A 175 55.43 47.78 -11.47
C GLU A 175 54.50 46.80 -12.22
N TYR A 176 55.04 46.07 -13.19
CA TYR A 176 54.29 45.01 -13.90
C TYR A 176 53.80 43.91 -12.95
N GLU A 177 54.65 43.46 -12.01
CA GLU A 177 54.28 42.45 -11.00
C GLU A 177 53.17 42.98 -10.06
N PHE A 178 53.20 44.26 -9.68
CA PHE A 178 52.13 44.89 -8.90
C PHE A 178 50.81 44.97 -9.68
N GLN A 179 50.84 45.34 -10.96
CA GLN A 179 49.64 45.37 -11.81
C GLN A 179 49.03 43.98 -11.99
N ALA A 180 49.87 42.96 -12.22
CA ALA A 180 49.41 41.58 -12.29
C ALA A 180 48.77 41.12 -10.97
N LEU A 181 49.36 41.48 -9.83
CA LEU A 181 48.80 41.18 -8.50
C LEU A 181 47.48 41.92 -8.25
N GLN A 182 47.34 43.16 -8.73
CA GLN A 182 46.08 43.91 -8.67
C GLN A 182 44.97 43.18 -9.43
N HIS A 183 45.24 42.72 -10.65
CA HIS A 183 44.26 41.92 -11.41
C HIS A 183 43.90 40.60 -10.72
N LYS A 184 44.87 39.91 -10.09
CA LYS A 184 44.58 38.73 -9.25
C LYS A 184 43.66 39.08 -8.08
N SER A 185 43.89 40.21 -7.40
CA SER A 185 43.06 40.68 -6.28
C SER A 185 41.63 41.02 -6.73
N GLU A 186 41.46 41.65 -7.89
CA GLU A 186 40.15 41.93 -8.48
C GLU A 186 39.39 40.66 -8.86
N ASN A 187 40.07 39.66 -9.44
CA ASN A 187 39.49 38.34 -9.71
C ASN A 187 39.05 37.66 -8.40
N PHE A 188 39.93 37.62 -7.39
CA PHE A 188 39.62 37.06 -6.08
C PHE A 188 38.39 37.72 -5.46
N LYS A 189 38.28 39.05 -5.53
CA LYS A 189 37.11 39.77 -5.03
C LYS A 189 35.81 39.32 -5.73
N ARG A 190 35.83 39.15 -7.05
CA ARG A 190 34.67 38.65 -7.81
C ARG A 190 34.31 37.21 -7.43
N GLU A 191 35.29 36.33 -7.24
CA GLU A 191 35.06 34.95 -6.81
C GLU A 191 34.50 34.89 -5.39
N ALA A 192 35.00 35.72 -4.47
CA ALA A 192 34.48 35.84 -3.11
C ALA A 192 33.03 36.34 -3.08
N GLU A 193 32.70 37.37 -3.86
CA GLU A 193 31.33 37.86 -4.01
C GLU A 193 30.39 36.80 -4.62
N TYR A 194 30.89 36.01 -5.58
CA TYR A 194 30.14 34.90 -6.16
C TYR A 194 29.87 33.80 -5.13
N LEU A 195 30.87 33.38 -4.36
CA LEU A 195 30.69 32.39 -3.29
C LEU A 195 29.69 32.90 -2.23
N GLN A 196 29.76 34.18 -1.86
CA GLN A 196 28.81 34.77 -0.91
C GLN A 196 27.37 34.69 -1.43
N ARG A 197 27.13 34.96 -2.73
CA ARG A 197 25.80 34.77 -3.34
C ARG A 197 25.36 33.31 -3.31
N GLN A 198 26.25 32.37 -3.60
CA GLN A 198 25.92 30.94 -3.53
C GLN A 198 25.58 30.50 -2.10
N GLN A 199 26.30 31.00 -1.09
CA GLN A 199 25.99 30.73 0.32
C GLN A 199 24.61 31.29 0.71
N SER A 200 24.27 32.51 0.26
CA SER A 200 22.92 33.06 0.50
C SER A 200 21.83 32.21 -0.14
N SER A 201 22.03 31.75 -1.39
CA SER A 201 21.09 30.85 -2.06
C SER A 201 20.98 29.49 -1.37
N PHE A 202 22.09 28.95 -0.88
CA PHE A 202 22.11 27.70 -0.13
C PHE A 202 21.31 27.83 1.18
N ASN A 203 21.54 28.90 1.93
CA ASN A 203 20.80 29.17 3.18
C ASN A 203 19.29 29.30 2.92
N LEU A 204 18.89 29.96 1.82
CA LEU A 204 17.48 30.01 1.41
C LEU A 204 16.92 28.60 1.14
N ASN A 205 17.67 27.76 0.41
CA ASN A 205 17.24 26.39 0.13
C ASN A 205 17.12 25.54 1.40
N VAL A 206 18.02 25.72 2.37
CA VAL A 206 17.94 25.09 3.69
C VAL A 206 16.67 25.53 4.42
N SER A 207 16.38 26.83 4.45
CA SER A 207 15.16 27.35 5.09
C SER A 207 13.87 26.85 4.43
N LEU A 208 13.83 26.79 3.09
CA LEU A 208 12.70 26.24 2.35
C LEU A 208 12.51 24.75 2.66
N HIS A 209 13.60 24.00 2.73
CA HIS A 209 13.55 22.58 3.08
C HIS A 209 13.04 22.37 4.52
N GLN A 210 13.52 23.17 5.48
CA GLN A 210 13.06 23.12 6.88
C GLN A 210 11.55 23.38 6.99
N HIS A 211 11.04 24.39 6.30
CA HIS A 211 9.60 24.66 6.29
C HIS A 211 8.79 23.54 5.64
N SER A 212 9.32 22.94 4.58
CA SER A 212 8.68 21.79 3.92
C SER A 212 8.64 20.57 4.86
N LEU A 213 9.70 20.33 5.65
CA LEU A 213 9.73 19.27 6.67
C LEU A 213 8.63 19.47 7.73
N GLU A 214 8.44 20.69 8.22
CA GLU A 214 7.37 21.04 9.15
C GLU A 214 5.99 20.73 8.55
N ASN A 215 5.76 21.13 7.29
CA ASN A 215 4.51 20.84 6.59
C ASN A 215 4.28 19.33 6.42
N HIS A 216 5.34 18.55 6.14
CA HIS A 216 5.23 17.09 6.04
C HIS A 216 4.88 16.44 7.38
N GLN A 217 5.51 16.89 8.47
CA GLN A 217 5.17 16.41 9.81
C GLN A 217 3.70 16.71 10.15
N GLN A 218 3.21 17.91 9.81
CA GLN A 218 1.80 18.25 9.98
C GLN A 218 0.89 17.37 9.13
N ASN A 219 1.25 17.08 7.88
CA ASN A 219 0.48 16.19 7.01
C ASN A 219 0.40 14.76 7.56
N ILE A 220 1.49 14.24 8.14
CA ILE A 220 1.49 12.93 8.82
C ILE A 220 0.54 12.96 10.01
N ILE A 221 0.62 13.98 10.86
CA ILE A 221 -0.25 14.10 12.05
C ILE A 221 -1.72 14.20 11.63
N GLN A 222 -2.04 15.01 10.62
CA GLN A 222 -3.39 15.14 10.08
C GLN A 222 -3.90 13.82 9.49
N ALA A 223 -3.04 13.07 8.78
CA ALA A 223 -3.39 11.76 8.25
C ALA A 223 -3.70 10.77 9.38
N GLN A 224 -2.87 10.73 10.43
CA GLN A 224 -3.08 9.88 11.60
C GLN A 224 -4.37 10.24 12.36
N GLN A 225 -4.69 11.53 12.48
CA GLN A 225 -5.92 12.00 13.12
C GLN A 225 -7.16 11.69 12.28
N ARG A 226 -7.08 11.82 10.96
CA ARG A 226 -8.19 11.55 10.04
C ARG A 226 -8.47 10.05 9.90
N PHE A 227 -7.42 9.23 9.91
CA PHE A 227 -7.51 7.79 9.70
C PHE A 227 -6.97 7.04 10.93
N PRO A 228 -7.70 7.06 12.06
CA PRO A 228 -7.31 6.29 13.23
C PRO A 228 -7.35 4.79 12.93
N ALA A 229 -6.52 4.03 13.64
CA ALA A 229 -6.58 2.58 13.59
C ALA A 229 -7.99 2.10 14.02
N ARG A 230 -8.60 1.22 13.22
CA ARG A 230 -9.93 0.66 13.46
C ARG A 230 -9.94 -0.83 13.16
N GLU A 231 -10.83 -1.58 13.82
CA GLU A 231 -11.08 -2.97 13.47
C GLU A 231 -11.57 -3.08 12.02
N PHE A 232 -11.06 -4.09 11.32
CA PHE A 232 -11.14 -4.20 9.88
C PHE A 232 -12.19 -5.26 9.50
N HIS A 233 -13.35 -4.83 8.98
CA HIS A 233 -14.45 -5.73 8.58
C HIS A 233 -14.60 -5.77 7.06
N LYS A 234 -13.93 -6.73 6.40
CA LYS A 234 -13.96 -6.93 4.94
C LYS A 234 -15.28 -7.46 4.44
N GLY A 235 -15.69 -8.58 5.04
CA GLY A 235 -16.88 -9.32 4.69
C GLY A 235 -17.66 -9.73 5.94
N VAL A 236 -18.90 -10.17 5.71
CA VAL A 236 -19.70 -10.86 6.72
C VAL A 236 -20.69 -11.80 6.07
N PHE A 237 -20.69 -13.04 6.53
CA PHE A 237 -21.74 -14.02 6.28
C PHE A 237 -22.89 -13.86 7.29
N MET A 238 -24.10 -13.63 6.79
CA MET A 238 -25.32 -13.40 7.59
C MET A 238 -26.37 -14.50 7.36
N GLY A 239 -25.93 -15.73 7.08
CA GLY A 239 -26.80 -16.87 6.82
C GLY A 239 -27.24 -16.97 5.36
N HIS A 240 -28.06 -16.05 4.87
CA HIS A 240 -28.54 -16.12 3.47
C HIS A 240 -27.83 -15.14 2.53
N GLN A 241 -26.96 -14.31 3.07
CA GLN A 241 -26.24 -13.29 2.33
C GLN A 241 -24.79 -13.22 2.82
N ILE A 242 -23.90 -12.94 1.88
CA ILE A 242 -22.52 -12.52 2.14
C ILE A 242 -22.43 -11.07 1.70
N HIS A 243 -22.08 -10.19 2.61
CA HIS A 243 -21.81 -8.79 2.27
C HIS A 243 -20.31 -8.54 2.32
N VAL A 244 -19.75 -7.97 1.26
CA VAL A 244 -18.37 -7.49 1.21
C VAL A 244 -18.40 -5.97 1.14
N TYR A 245 -17.70 -5.33 2.08
CA TYR A 245 -17.71 -3.89 2.26
C TYR A 245 -16.38 -3.23 1.92
N GLN A 246 -15.29 -3.99 2.01
CA GLN A 246 -13.96 -3.44 1.79
C GLN A 246 -12.96 -4.49 1.27
N PHE A 247 -12.11 -4.12 0.32
CA PHE A 247 -10.93 -4.89 -0.12
C PHE A 247 -9.86 -3.95 -0.72
N ASP A 248 -8.60 -4.40 -0.77
CA ASP A 248 -7.48 -3.64 -1.36
C ASP A 248 -7.30 -3.91 -2.87
N ALA A 249 -7.36 -5.18 -3.26
CA ALA A 249 -7.15 -5.63 -4.63
C ALA A 249 -8.00 -6.88 -4.93
N GLU A 250 -8.03 -7.31 -6.19
CA GLU A 250 -8.80 -8.49 -6.62
C GLU A 250 -8.41 -9.78 -5.86
N ASP A 251 -7.12 -9.99 -5.58
CA ASP A 251 -6.67 -11.12 -4.76
C ASP A 251 -7.19 -11.05 -3.31
N ASP A 252 -7.28 -9.84 -2.75
CA ASP A 252 -7.83 -9.64 -1.41
C ASP A 252 -9.33 -9.93 -1.37
N LEU A 253 -10.06 -9.49 -2.40
CA LEU A 253 -11.47 -9.82 -2.58
C LEU A 253 -11.65 -11.34 -2.73
N ARG A 254 -10.85 -12.01 -3.55
CA ARG A 254 -10.91 -13.47 -3.75
C ARG A 254 -10.75 -14.23 -2.44
N LEU A 255 -9.75 -13.89 -1.61
CA LEU A 255 -9.57 -14.55 -0.32
C LEU A 255 -10.70 -14.21 0.67
N THR A 256 -11.18 -12.97 0.67
CA THR A 256 -12.34 -12.57 1.49
C THR A 256 -13.57 -13.41 1.11
N LEU A 257 -13.86 -13.54 -0.18
CA LEU A 257 -14.96 -14.38 -0.67
C LEU A 257 -14.78 -15.84 -0.25
N ALA A 258 -13.56 -16.38 -0.35
CA ALA A 258 -13.28 -17.75 0.06
C ALA A 258 -13.50 -17.97 1.57
N HIS A 259 -13.11 -17.00 2.40
CA HIS A 259 -13.35 -17.00 3.85
C HIS A 259 -14.85 -17.01 4.17
N GLU A 260 -15.62 -16.07 3.60
CA GLU A 260 -17.06 -15.98 3.86
C GLU A 260 -17.83 -17.21 3.33
N LEU A 261 -17.39 -17.79 2.21
CA LEU A 261 -17.91 -19.07 1.73
C LEU A 261 -17.56 -20.23 2.67
N GLY A 262 -16.43 -20.17 3.37
CA GLY A 262 -16.09 -21.08 4.46
C GLY A 262 -17.11 -21.01 5.60
N HIS A 263 -17.51 -19.81 6.02
CA HIS A 263 -18.61 -19.66 6.99
C HIS A 263 -19.93 -20.23 6.46
N ALA A 264 -20.23 -20.03 5.18
CA ALA A 264 -21.41 -20.62 4.55
C ALA A 264 -21.36 -22.16 4.48
N LEU A 265 -20.16 -22.75 4.44
CA LEU A 265 -19.93 -24.19 4.61
C LEU A 265 -20.09 -24.69 6.05
N GLY A 266 -20.34 -23.78 7.00
CA GLY A 266 -20.52 -24.05 8.43
C GLY A 266 -19.24 -23.94 9.26
N LEU A 267 -18.16 -23.38 8.72
CA LEU A 267 -16.87 -23.31 9.39
C LEU A 267 -16.80 -22.09 10.32
N TYR A 268 -16.25 -22.28 11.51
CA TYR A 268 -15.89 -21.20 12.42
C TYR A 268 -14.46 -20.72 12.14
N HIS A 269 -14.07 -19.65 12.84
CA HIS A 269 -12.69 -19.19 12.79
C HIS A 269 -11.70 -20.22 13.36
N HIS A 270 -10.48 -20.20 12.84
CA HIS A 270 -9.31 -20.89 13.40
C HIS A 270 -8.30 -19.86 13.91
N ASP A 271 -7.48 -20.22 14.91
CA ASP A 271 -6.47 -19.34 15.49
C ASP A 271 -5.13 -19.31 14.73
N ASP A 272 -5.02 -20.02 13.60
CA ASP A 272 -3.77 -20.10 12.84
C ASP A 272 -3.70 -18.87 11.93
N PRO A 273 -2.74 -17.95 12.15
CA PRO A 273 -2.72 -16.68 11.44
C PRO A 273 -2.46 -16.80 9.94
N GLU A 274 -2.00 -17.96 9.44
CA GLU A 274 -1.82 -18.21 8.00
C GLU A 274 -2.98 -18.98 7.36
N ALA A 275 -3.96 -19.43 8.15
CA ALA A 275 -5.14 -20.14 7.69
C ALA A 275 -6.12 -19.19 6.98
N LEU A 276 -6.92 -19.73 6.06
CA LEU A 276 -7.99 -18.98 5.39
C LEU A 276 -9.03 -18.52 6.41
N MET A 277 -9.44 -19.39 7.32
CA MET A 277 -10.46 -19.12 8.35
C MET A 277 -9.92 -18.34 9.56
N TYR A 278 -8.75 -17.72 9.47
CA TYR A 278 -8.28 -16.78 10.49
C TYR A 278 -9.08 -15.47 10.42
N PRO A 279 -9.57 -14.91 11.54
CA PRO A 279 -10.44 -13.74 11.55
C PRO A 279 -9.79 -12.46 11.02
N VAL A 280 -8.46 -12.42 10.86
CA VAL A 280 -7.71 -11.23 10.45
C VAL A 280 -6.82 -11.54 9.25
N LEU A 281 -7.24 -11.15 8.04
CA LEU A 281 -6.39 -11.27 6.85
C LEU A 281 -5.11 -10.41 7.00
N GLY A 282 -3.94 -11.03 6.79
CA GLY A 282 -2.67 -10.31 6.83
C GLY A 282 -1.41 -11.17 6.63
N LYS A 283 -1.37 -12.41 7.12
CA LYS A 283 -0.20 -13.31 6.91
C LYS A 283 -0.38 -14.30 5.77
N GLN A 284 -1.55 -14.34 5.16
CA GLN A 284 -1.87 -15.17 4.01
C GLN A 284 -1.15 -14.63 2.76
N ASN A 285 -0.65 -15.54 1.92
CA ASN A 285 -0.16 -15.18 0.60
C ASN A 285 -1.36 -14.90 -0.32
N LEU A 286 -1.70 -13.62 -0.53
CA LEU A 286 -2.91 -13.24 -1.28
C LEU A 286 -2.89 -13.76 -2.72
N GLN A 287 -1.75 -13.70 -3.41
CA GLN A 287 -1.65 -14.10 -4.83
C GLN A 287 -1.73 -15.62 -5.00
N HIS A 288 -0.92 -16.35 -4.24
CA HIS A 288 -0.75 -17.80 -4.41
C HIS A 288 -1.20 -18.56 -3.16
N PHE A 289 -2.37 -18.20 -2.61
CA PHE A 289 -2.89 -18.82 -1.41
C PHE A 289 -3.14 -20.31 -1.61
N GLN A 290 -2.75 -21.11 -0.62
CA GLN A 290 -3.05 -22.52 -0.53
C GLN A 290 -3.70 -22.82 0.81
N LEU A 291 -4.77 -23.60 0.78
CA LEU A 291 -5.53 -23.97 1.95
C LEU A 291 -4.64 -24.66 2.99
N ARG A 292 -4.64 -24.17 4.23
CA ARG A 292 -3.77 -24.70 5.29
C ARG A 292 -4.36 -25.95 5.93
N PRO A 293 -3.55 -26.79 6.58
CA PRO A 293 -4.06 -27.92 7.36
C PRO A 293 -5.15 -27.51 8.36
N ALA A 294 -4.99 -26.34 9.00
CA ALA A 294 -5.96 -25.74 9.92
C ALA A 294 -7.34 -25.51 9.29
N ASP A 295 -7.42 -25.12 8.02
CA ASP A 295 -8.69 -24.94 7.32
C ASP A 295 -9.35 -26.29 6.98
N LYS A 296 -8.52 -27.27 6.58
CA LYS A 296 -8.99 -28.61 6.21
C LYS A 296 -9.55 -29.35 7.42
N THR A 297 -8.94 -29.21 8.60
CA THR A 297 -9.42 -29.84 9.84
C THR A 297 -10.81 -29.35 10.22
N LEU A 298 -11.12 -28.06 10.03
CA LEU A 298 -12.45 -27.51 10.29
C LEU A 298 -13.54 -28.22 9.47
N LEU A 299 -13.27 -28.58 8.21
CA LEU A 299 -14.23 -29.30 7.37
C LEU A 299 -14.54 -30.72 7.85
N TYR A 300 -13.61 -31.37 8.55
CA TYR A 300 -13.82 -32.69 9.14
C TYR A 300 -14.59 -32.62 10.47
N HIS A 301 -14.63 -31.46 11.12
CA HIS A 301 -15.21 -31.26 12.46
C HIS A 301 -16.50 -30.43 12.48
N ARG A 302 -17.07 -30.11 11.31
CA ARG A 302 -18.30 -29.32 11.18
C ARG A 302 -19.58 -30.08 11.53
#